data_AF-A0A966HQX9-F1
#
_entry.id   AF-A0A966HQX9-F1
#
_cell.length_a   1.000
_cell.length_b   1.000
_cell.length_c   1.000
_cell.angle_alpha   90.00
_cell.angle_beta   90.00
_cell.angle_gamma   90.00
#
_symmetry.space_group_name_H-M   'P 1'
#
loop_
_entity.id
_entity.type
_entity.pdbx_description
1 polymer ?
#
loop_
_entity_poly.entity_id
_entity_poly.type
_entity_poly.pdbx_seq_one_letter_code
_entity_poly.pdbx_strand_id
1 'polypeptide(L)' 'MDKDHELSKLKKSILKLKKNFRGKNLVFSDGNKDSKVMIIGEAPGRTEDKLQKPFVGRAGKLLD' A
#
# COMPACT_ATOMS: atom_id res chain seq x y z
N MET A 1 -10.73 -2.56 19.41
CA MET A 1 -9.43 -2.04 18.92
C MET A 1 -9.70 -1.17 17.71
N ASP A 2 -9.24 0.08 17.71
CA ASP A 2 -9.38 0.97 16.56
C ASP A 2 -8.30 0.64 15.51
N LYS A 3 -8.68 -0.16 14.50
CA LYS A 3 -7.77 -0.57 13.43
C LYS A 3 -7.30 0.60 12.55
N ASP A 4 -8.09 1.67 12.42
CA ASP A 4 -7.68 2.82 11.59
C ASP A 4 -6.51 3.54 12.25
N HIS A 5 -6.58 3.69 13.57
CA HIS A 5 -5.50 4.27 14.34
C HIS A 5 -4.19 3.47 14.19
N GLU A 6 -4.27 2.14 14.30
CA GLU A 6 -3.10 1.27 14.17
C GLU A 6 -2.51 1.29 12.75
N LEU A 7 -3.35 1.27 11.71
CA LEU A 7 -2.89 1.38 10.32
C LEU A 7 -2.22 2.72 10.03
N SER A 8 -2.76 3.81 10.60
CA SER A 8 -2.15 5.14 10.51
C SER A 8 -0.78 5.20 11.20
N LYS A 9 -0.66 4.59 12.38
CA LYS A 9 0.59 4.48 13.13
C LYS A 9 1.63 3.64 12.37
N LEU A 10 1.21 2.52 11.78
CA LEU A 10 2.07 1.68 10.95
C LEU A 10 2.58 2.44 9.72
N LYS A 11 1.70 3.11 8.99
CA LYS A 11 2.06 3.94 7.82
C LYS A 11 3.11 5.00 8.18
N LYS A 12 2.92 5.72 9.29
CA LYS A 12 3.88 6.72 9.79
C LYS A 12 5.24 6.10 10.11
N SER A 13 5.24 4.92 10.73
CA SER A 13 6.47 4.21 11.10
C SER A 13 7.26 3.78 9.85
N ILE A 14 6.58 3.26 8.82
CA ILE A 14 7.19 2.88 7.53
C ILE A 14 7.78 4.11 6.83
N LEU A 15 7.05 5.24 6.81
CA LEU A 15 7.55 6.49 6.23
C LEU A 15 8.82 7.00 6.93
N LYS A 16 8.94 6.81 8.24
CA LYS A 16 10.16 7.15 9.00
C LYS A 16 11.35 6.29 8.57
N LEU A 17 11.13 5.02 8.26
CA LEU A 17 12.16 4.08 7.77
C LEU A 17 12.57 4.36 6.31
N LYS A 18 11.64 4.87 5.50
CA LYS A 18 11.84 5.14 4.06
C LYS A 18 12.93 6.18 3.75
N LYS A 19 13.53 6.85 4.74
CA LYS A 19 14.66 7.79 4.56
C LYS A 19 15.81 7.24 3.70
N ASN A 20 15.93 5.92 3.54
CA ASN A 20 16.98 5.27 2.75
C ASN A 20 16.59 4.91 1.30
N PHE A 21 15.32 5.03 0.90
CA PHE A 21 14.85 4.70 -0.46
C PHE A 21 14.53 5.98 -1.25
N ARG A 22 15.53 6.50 -1.97
CA ARG A 22 15.36 7.68 -2.84
C ARG A 22 14.69 7.27 -4.15
N GLY A 23 13.68 8.03 -4.60
CA GLY A 23 13.13 7.93 -5.96
C GLY A 23 11.90 7.03 -6.15
N LYS A 24 11.29 6.49 -5.10
CA LYS A 24 9.99 5.78 -5.18
C LYS A 24 9.02 6.25 -4.10
N ASN A 25 7.73 6.23 -4.36
CA ASN A 25 6.66 6.53 -3.42
C ASN A 25 6.29 5.32 -2.56
N LEU A 26 5.68 5.56 -1.39
CA LEU A 26 5.17 4.46 -0.57
C LEU A 26 3.79 4.07 -1.13
N VAL A 27 3.63 2.80 -1.44
CA VAL A 27 2.33 2.18 -1.70
C VAL A 27 2.01 1.31 -0.50
N PHE A 28 1.07 1.74 0.33
CA PHE A 28 0.83 1.13 1.64
C PHE A 28 -0.23 0.02 1.56
N SER A 29 -1.51 0.40 1.49
CA SER A 29 -2.65 -0.51 1.41
C SER A 29 -3.86 0.24 0.89
N ASP A 30 -4.85 -0.49 0.38
CA ASP A 30 -6.20 0.01 0.07
C ASP A 30 -7.21 -1.12 0.38
N GLY A 31 -8.48 -0.78 0.58
CA GLY A 31 -9.56 -1.74 0.84
C GLY A 31 -10.09 -1.76 2.28
N ASN A 32 -10.91 -2.77 2.56
CA ASN A 32 -11.60 -2.90 3.84
C ASN A 32 -10.72 -3.54 4.92
N LYS A 33 -10.40 -2.77 5.98
CA LYS A 33 -9.64 -3.21 7.16
C LYS A 33 -10.29 -4.36 7.95
N ASP A 34 -11.58 -4.59 7.73
CA ASP A 34 -12.37 -5.66 8.35
C ASP A 34 -12.62 -6.83 7.39
N SER A 35 -11.99 -6.81 6.21
CA SER A 35 -12.00 -7.95 5.28
C SER A 35 -11.43 -9.20 5.94
N LYS A 36 -12.04 -10.35 5.64
CA LYS A 36 -11.54 -11.67 6.05
C LYS A 36 -10.38 -12.16 5.18
N VAL A 37 -10.17 -11.55 4.02
CA VAL A 37 -9.16 -11.94 3.03
C VAL A 37 -8.27 -10.73 2.74
N MET A 38 -6.96 -10.97 2.71
CA MET A 38 -5.94 -10.01 2.32
C MET A 38 -5.20 -10.53 1.10
N ILE A 39 -5.05 -9.69 0.07
CA ILE A 39 -4.28 -10.01 -1.13
C ILE A 39 -2.92 -9.30 -1.01
N ILE A 40 -1.84 -10.06 -1.15
CA ILE A 40 -0.47 -9.56 -1.10
C ILE A 40 0.19 -9.81 -2.45
N GLY A 41 0.63 -8.72 -3.10
CA GLY A 41 1.41 -8.78 -4.33
C GLY A 41 2.92 -8.75 -4.05
N GLU A 42 3.72 -8.67 -5.11
CA GLU A 42 5.18 -8.62 -5.01
C GLU A 42 5.70 -7.22 -4.63
N ALA A 43 5.71 -6.29 -5.61
CA ALA A 43 6.21 -4.94 -5.44
C ALA A 43 5.38 -3.94 -6.26
N PRO A 44 5.37 -2.65 -5.89
CA PRO A 44 4.68 -1.63 -6.68
C PRO A 44 5.27 -1.46 -8.08
N GLY A 45 4.40 -1.46 -9.09
CA GLY A 45 4.73 -1.07 -10.45
C GLY A 45 4.78 0.46 -10.62
N ARG A 46 5.01 0.90 -11.87
CA ARG A 46 5.10 2.33 -12.20
C ARG A 46 3.80 3.10 -11.91
N THR A 47 2.65 2.49 -12.18
CA THR A 47 1.35 3.14 -11.97
C THR A 47 1.02 3.23 -10.49
N GLU A 48 1.27 2.16 -9.74
CA GLU A 48 1.11 2.08 -8.29
C GLU A 48 2.00 3.12 -7.59
N ASP A 49 3.27 3.22 -8.00
CA ASP A 49 4.21 4.22 -7.48
C ASP A 49 3.72 5.65 -7.71
N LYS A 50 3.20 5.95 -8.91
CA LYS A 50 2.67 7.28 -9.25
C LYS A 50 1.40 7.62 -8.45
N LEU A 51 0.50 6.65 -8.28
CA LEU A 51 -0.81 6.87 -7.64
C LEU A 51 -0.83 6.58 -6.14
N GLN A 52 0.26 6.02 -5.59
CA GLN A 52 0.38 5.60 -4.20
C GLN A 52 -0.70 4.61 -3.75
N LYS A 53 -1.19 3.79 -4.70
CA LYS A 53 -2.24 2.79 -4.48
C LYS A 53 -1.83 1.43 -5.06
N PRO A 54 -2.10 0.31 -4.36
CA PRO A 54 -1.77 -1.02 -4.87
C PRO A 54 -2.76 -1.44 -5.98
N PHE A 55 -2.31 -2.32 -6.89
CA PHE A 55 -3.14 -2.95 -7.91
C PHE A 55 -3.99 -1.98 -8.77
N VAL A 56 -3.42 -0.84 -9.20
CA VAL A 56 -4.11 0.13 -10.08
C VAL A 56 -3.62 0.06 -11.54
N GLY A 57 -2.55 -0.69 -11.81
CA GLY A 57 -2.01 -0.96 -13.13
C GLY A 57 -2.78 -2.04 -13.88
N ARG A 58 -2.21 -2.50 -15.00
CA ARG A 58 -2.86 -3.51 -15.88
C ARG A 58 -3.16 -4.82 -15.16
N ALA A 59 -2.24 -5.30 -14.32
CA ALA A 59 -2.44 -6.53 -13.56
C ALA A 59 -3.56 -6.37 -12.51
N GLY A 60 -3.66 -5.21 -11.87
CA GLY A 60 -4.74 -4.91 -10.94
C GLY A 60 -6.12 -4.86 -11.60
N LYS A 61 -6.22 -4.32 -12.82
CA LYS A 61 -7.45 -4.37 -13.62
C LYS A 61 -7.90 -5.79 -14.02
N LEU A 62 -7.01 -6.78 -13.96
CA LEU A 62 -7.36 -8.19 -14.17
C LEU A 62 -7.77 -8.89 -12.89
N LEU A 63 -7.47 -8.29 -11.73
CA LEU A 63 -7.81 -8.79 -10.40
C LEU A 63 -9.18 -8.28 -9.93
N ASP A 64 -9.57 -7.07 -10.37
CA ASP A 64 -10.91 -6.49 -10.19
C ASP A 64 -12.00 -7.36 -10.83
#